data_AF-A0A523JWJ2-F1
#
_entry.id   AF-A0A523JWJ2-F1
#
_cell.length_a   1.000
_cell.length_b   1.000
_cell.length_c   1.000
_cell.angle_alpha   90.00
_cell.angle_beta   90.00
_cell.angle_gamma   90.00
#
_symmetry.space_group_name_H-M   'P 1'
#
loop_
_entity.id
_entity.type
_entity.pdbx_description
1 polymer ?
#
loop_
_entity_poly.entity_id
_entity_poly.type
_entity_poly.pdbx_seq_one_letter_code
_entity_poly.pdbx_strand_id
1 'polypeptide(L)'
;MNQRILPGCMLVSVLVALSFPAGAVLIESGNGNTSAPSDDPGWLNVGFLDTLNAVYVGYGWVMTASHVGISPGSEVILDGVSYSVQASSRVVMEHDATHEADLHVFRISPEPASLPVLPIRLGTPLLNTALTLIGRGWNQGASSSWGNGGWNWVSPLTKRWGDNKVGGRLSGMGPPIATADVEIGARITRSLIVSFDSNGFTHEGIITGQDSGGALFIKNDGVWELAGINFANSTEPLQPASTSIYGNDSVSVDLSHYRVQILAAIRPCDDGVDNDGDTFTDLADPDCLWVGDVSEEPACSDGIDNDFDDLTDYPADDGCSSADALREDDADDDLVLDNEDNCLYLPNAGQEDADGDGCGDACDHGPIQADATGDHVVGGPDFIVLSTQFGSTTGGSADFTGDGIVGGPDFIVLSSEFGNFLGPSGLPPASRDLVECPL
;
A
#
# COMPACT_ATOMS: atom_id res chain seq x y z
N MET A 1 -17.60 44.66 -32.55
CA MET A 1 -18.53 43.82 -31.76
C MET A 1 -17.81 42.53 -31.41
N ASN A 2 -17.67 42.29 -30.11
CA ASN A 2 -17.30 41.05 -29.42
C ASN A 2 -15.89 40.46 -29.64
N GLN A 3 -14.91 41.00 -28.89
CA GLN A 3 -13.82 40.17 -28.36
C GLN A 3 -14.34 39.49 -27.08
N ARG A 4 -14.32 38.16 -27.07
CA ARG A 4 -14.62 37.34 -25.90
C ARG A 4 -13.43 37.44 -24.94
N ILE A 5 -13.68 37.92 -23.74
CA ILE A 5 -12.73 37.92 -22.62
C ILE A 5 -12.74 36.48 -22.07
N LEU A 6 -11.62 35.77 -22.19
CA LEU A 6 -11.35 34.52 -21.47
C LEU A 6 -11.09 34.87 -19.99
N PRO A 7 -11.54 34.05 -19.02
CA PRO A 7 -11.25 34.29 -17.61
C PRO A 7 -9.76 34.02 -17.38
N GLY A 8 -9.01 35.06 -16.98
CA GLY A 8 -7.61 34.93 -16.62
C GLY A 8 -7.46 34.15 -15.32
N CYS A 9 -6.72 33.04 -15.36
CA CYS A 9 -6.20 32.38 -14.17
C CYS A 9 -5.27 33.36 -13.45
N MET A 10 -5.63 33.76 -12.23
CA MET A 10 -4.87 34.73 -11.46
C MET A 10 -3.78 33.95 -10.72
N LEU A 11 -2.54 34.02 -11.22
CA LEU A 11 -1.36 33.47 -10.53
C LEU A 11 -1.13 34.33 -9.27
N VAL A 12 -1.23 33.72 -8.08
CA VAL A 12 -0.99 34.41 -6.80
C VAL A 12 0.31 33.87 -6.21
N SER A 13 1.40 34.60 -6.42
CA SER A 13 2.69 34.29 -5.78
C SER A 13 2.63 34.69 -4.31
N VAL A 14 2.57 33.71 -3.40
CA VAL A 14 2.61 33.93 -1.95
C VAL A 14 4.07 34.03 -1.52
N LEU A 15 4.46 35.16 -0.93
CA LEU A 15 5.80 35.35 -0.38
C LEU A 15 5.87 34.68 1.01
N VAL A 16 6.19 33.38 1.04
CA VAL A 16 6.30 32.62 2.30
C VAL A 16 7.70 32.77 2.88
N ALA A 17 7.79 33.23 4.13
CA ALA A 17 9.03 33.21 4.91
C ALA A 17 9.33 31.76 5.37
N LEU A 18 10.59 31.35 5.21
CA LEU A 18 11.25 30.10 5.65
C LEU A 18 10.33 29.10 6.38
N SER A 19 10.10 27.96 5.72
CA SER A 19 9.37 26.81 6.26
C SER A 19 10.05 26.25 7.51
N PHE A 20 9.28 26.14 8.59
CA PHE A 20 9.66 25.41 9.80
C PHE A 20 8.61 24.30 10.03
N PRO A 21 9.01 23.04 10.24
CA PRO A 21 8.06 21.97 10.56
C PRO A 21 7.57 22.09 12.03
N ALA A 22 6.27 22.41 12.29
CA ALA A 22 5.41 21.79 13.34
C ALA A 22 3.95 22.26 13.62
N GLY A 23 2.96 21.40 14.04
CA GLY A 23 1.49 21.73 14.23
C GLY A 23 0.28 20.72 13.95
N ALA A 24 -0.89 20.80 14.65
CA ALA A 24 -2.15 19.98 14.59
C ALA A 24 -3.30 20.84 14.09
N VAL A 25 -4.41 20.23 13.68
CA VAL A 25 -5.67 20.94 13.52
C VAL A 25 -6.04 21.65 14.82
N LEU A 26 -6.05 22.98 14.76
CA LEU A 26 -6.43 23.88 15.84
C LEU A 26 -7.92 24.15 15.77
N ILE A 27 -8.61 23.99 16.90
CA ILE A 27 -10.06 24.14 16.99
C ILE A 27 -10.39 25.35 17.85
N GLU A 28 -11.35 26.17 17.42
CA GLU A 28 -11.76 27.38 18.13
C GLU A 28 -12.19 27.10 19.58
N SER A 29 -12.93 26.01 19.80
CA SER A 29 -13.56 25.69 21.10
C SER A 29 -12.63 25.08 22.15
N GLY A 30 -11.33 24.87 21.88
CA GLY A 30 -10.44 24.23 22.83
C GLY A 30 -9.47 23.22 22.23
N ASN A 31 -8.73 22.55 23.11
CA ASN A 31 -7.90 21.38 22.81
C ASN A 31 -8.67 20.04 22.75
N GLY A 32 -9.99 20.09 22.52
CA GLY A 32 -10.88 18.93 22.43
C GLY A 32 -10.69 18.09 21.15
N ASN A 33 -11.62 17.18 20.86
CA ASN A 33 -11.66 16.36 19.62
C ASN A 33 -10.40 15.50 19.35
N THR A 34 -9.88 14.84 20.38
CA THR A 34 -8.70 13.96 20.29
C THR A 34 -9.05 12.48 20.13
N SER A 35 -10.30 12.18 19.80
CA SER A 35 -10.81 10.84 19.49
C SER A 35 -11.64 10.91 18.22
N ALA A 36 -11.86 9.77 17.56
CA ALA A 36 -12.68 9.68 16.35
C ALA A 36 -14.02 10.43 16.52
N PRO A 37 -14.47 11.17 15.49
CA PRO A 37 -15.82 11.72 15.46
C PRO A 37 -16.86 10.60 15.58
N SER A 38 -18.06 10.90 16.09
CA SER A 38 -19.15 9.92 16.13
C SER A 38 -19.61 9.49 14.73
N ASP A 39 -19.43 10.39 13.76
CA ASP A 39 -19.64 10.17 12.34
C ASP A 39 -18.27 10.20 11.67
N ASP A 40 -17.58 9.07 11.71
CA ASP A 40 -16.14 8.97 11.46
C ASP A 40 -15.80 9.02 9.95
N PRO A 41 -15.01 10.01 9.49
CA PRO A 41 -14.61 10.11 8.09
C PRO A 41 -13.44 9.21 7.68
N GLY A 42 -12.78 8.55 8.63
CA GLY A 42 -11.56 7.79 8.38
C GLY A 42 -10.45 8.12 9.40
N TRP A 43 -10.81 8.28 10.68
CA TRP A 43 -9.89 8.64 11.74
C TRP A 43 -8.68 7.70 11.75
N LEU A 44 -8.87 6.39 11.68
CA LEU A 44 -7.77 5.42 11.75
C LEU A 44 -6.84 5.46 10.53
N ASN A 45 -7.35 5.86 9.37
CA ASN A 45 -6.57 6.01 8.14
C ASN A 45 -5.56 7.16 8.20
N VAL A 46 -5.79 8.17 9.05
CA VAL A 46 -4.86 9.31 9.19
C VAL A 46 -3.79 8.96 10.22
N GLY A 47 -2.64 8.53 9.74
CA GLY A 47 -1.49 8.14 10.54
C GLY A 47 -0.43 9.23 10.67
N PHE A 48 0.76 8.79 11.06
CA PHE A 48 1.93 9.65 11.22
C PHE A 48 3.10 9.09 10.43
N LEU A 49 3.79 9.97 9.72
CA LEU A 49 5.11 9.70 9.17
C LEU A 49 6.09 10.60 9.95
N ASP A 50 6.92 9.98 10.78
CA ASP A 50 7.77 10.67 11.77
C ASP A 50 6.97 11.67 12.65
N THR A 51 7.14 12.96 12.36
CA THR A 51 6.50 14.06 13.07
C THR A 51 5.35 14.70 12.29
N LEU A 52 5.16 14.30 11.03
CA LEU A 52 4.15 14.81 10.12
C LEU A 52 2.99 13.81 10.03
N ASN A 53 2.14 13.97 9.02
CA ASN A 53 0.96 13.15 8.84
C ASN A 53 1.06 12.36 7.53
N ALA A 54 0.30 11.28 7.47
CA ALA A 54 0.16 10.45 6.29
C ALA A 54 -1.23 9.83 6.29
N VAL A 55 -1.79 9.54 5.12
CA VAL A 55 -3.16 9.02 4.98
C VAL A 55 -3.12 7.72 4.22
N TYR A 56 -3.49 6.61 4.88
CA TYR A 56 -3.66 5.33 4.22
C TYR A 56 -4.94 5.32 3.37
N VAL A 57 -4.82 4.95 2.10
CA VAL A 57 -5.90 4.99 1.12
C VAL A 57 -6.38 3.60 0.67
N GLY A 58 -5.68 2.54 1.06
CA GLY A 58 -6.03 1.14 0.72
C GLY A 58 -4.92 0.44 -0.07
N TYR A 59 -4.92 -0.90 -0.08
CA TYR A 59 -4.04 -1.74 -0.93
C TYR A 59 -2.55 -1.44 -0.74
N GLY A 60 -2.14 -1.26 0.52
CA GLY A 60 -0.77 -0.89 0.87
C GLY A 60 -0.37 0.56 0.55
N TRP A 61 -1.24 1.39 -0.02
CA TRP A 61 -0.90 2.76 -0.43
C TRP A 61 -1.18 3.83 0.63
N VAL A 62 -0.26 4.79 0.72
CA VAL A 62 -0.31 5.94 1.61
C VAL A 62 -0.07 7.23 0.82
N MET A 63 -0.78 8.30 1.18
CA MET A 63 -0.61 9.65 0.66
C MET A 63 -0.02 10.60 1.69
N THR A 64 0.82 11.54 1.23
CA THR A 64 1.24 12.69 2.03
C THR A 64 1.65 13.86 1.13
N ALA A 65 1.97 15.02 1.72
CA ALA A 65 2.46 16.17 0.97
C ALA A 65 3.90 15.92 0.47
N SER A 66 4.28 16.38 -0.73
CA SER A 66 5.62 16.10 -1.29
C SER A 66 6.80 16.70 -0.54
N HIS A 67 6.61 17.76 0.23
CA HIS A 67 7.63 18.25 1.13
C HIS A 67 7.78 17.41 2.41
N VAL A 68 6.84 16.51 2.70
CA VAL A 68 6.95 15.47 3.74
C VAL A 68 7.84 14.37 3.14
N GLY A 69 9.16 14.51 3.32
CA GLY A 69 10.12 13.58 2.71
C GLY A 69 9.98 12.15 3.25
N ILE A 70 10.23 11.17 2.38
CA ILE A 70 10.37 9.76 2.74
C ILE A 70 11.79 9.30 2.38
N SER A 71 12.33 8.35 3.14
CA SER A 71 13.63 7.72 2.89
C SER A 71 13.60 6.24 3.29
N PRO A 72 14.53 5.40 2.80
CA PRO A 72 14.67 4.03 3.27
C PRO A 72 14.74 3.96 4.81
N GLY A 73 13.92 3.10 5.41
CA GLY A 73 13.77 2.98 6.87
C GLY A 73 12.79 3.96 7.52
N SER A 74 12.07 4.77 6.75
CA SER A 74 10.94 5.55 7.29
C SER A 74 9.81 4.60 7.70
N GLU A 75 9.04 5.00 8.71
CA GLU A 75 7.90 4.23 9.20
C GLU A 75 6.64 5.10 9.21
N VAL A 76 5.52 4.51 8.76
CA VAL A 76 4.18 5.09 8.94
C VAL A 76 3.51 4.39 10.12
N ILE A 77 2.98 5.17 11.07
CA ILE A 77 2.18 4.64 12.18
C ILE A 77 0.69 4.86 11.87
N LEU A 78 -0.07 3.77 11.71
CA LEU A 78 -1.52 3.77 11.53
C LEU A 78 -2.16 2.95 12.64
N ASP A 79 -3.20 3.48 13.29
CA ASP A 79 -3.84 2.85 14.47
C ASP A 79 -2.85 2.33 15.54
N GLY A 80 -1.70 3.01 15.69
CA GLY A 80 -0.65 2.62 16.64
C GLY A 80 0.23 1.45 16.19
N VAL A 81 0.02 0.90 15.00
CA VAL A 81 0.86 -0.12 14.36
C VAL A 81 1.86 0.57 13.43
N SER A 82 3.12 0.12 13.45
CA SER A 82 4.20 0.62 12.58
C SER A 82 4.25 -0.18 11.28
N TYR A 83 4.41 0.51 10.17
CA TYR A 83 4.53 -0.06 8.83
C TYR A 83 5.76 0.50 8.14
N SER A 84 6.54 -0.37 7.51
CA SER A 84 7.76 0.01 6.80
C SER A 84 7.41 0.73 5.49
N VAL A 85 8.06 1.85 5.22
CA VAL A 85 7.89 2.59 3.95
C VAL A 85 8.76 2.00 2.85
N GLN A 86 8.13 1.68 1.72
CA GLN A 86 8.83 1.29 0.49
C GLN A 86 9.18 2.54 -0.32
N ALA A 87 10.32 3.16 -0.01
CA ALA A 87 10.67 4.48 -0.56
C ALA A 87 10.86 4.50 -2.09
N SER A 88 11.16 3.36 -2.71
CA SER A 88 11.28 3.18 -4.17
C SER A 88 9.93 3.36 -4.89
N SER A 89 8.82 2.94 -4.27
CA SER A 89 7.46 3.04 -4.82
C SER A 89 6.87 4.46 -4.89
N ARG A 90 7.70 5.49 -4.66
CA ARG A 90 7.24 6.88 -4.56
C ARG A 90 6.81 7.44 -5.91
N VAL A 91 5.54 7.82 -6.03
CA VAL A 91 5.01 8.50 -7.22
C VAL A 91 4.55 9.91 -6.85
N VAL A 92 5.14 10.93 -7.47
CA VAL A 92 4.77 12.34 -7.28
C VAL A 92 3.74 12.74 -8.33
N MET A 93 2.69 13.43 -7.89
CA MET A 93 1.67 13.93 -8.82
C MET A 93 2.17 15.16 -9.56
N GLU A 94 1.90 15.23 -10.86
CA GLU A 94 2.29 16.34 -11.72
C GLU A 94 1.14 17.35 -11.83
N HIS A 95 1.44 18.64 -11.66
CA HIS A 95 0.46 19.70 -11.94
C HIS A 95 0.41 20.04 -13.43
N ASP A 96 1.59 20.13 -14.05
CA ASP A 96 1.75 20.29 -15.47
C ASP A 96 3.10 19.68 -15.93
N ALA A 97 3.42 19.78 -17.22
CA ALA A 97 4.63 19.18 -17.80
C ALA A 97 5.97 19.72 -17.25
N THR A 98 5.94 20.75 -16.40
CA THR A 98 7.11 21.44 -15.87
C THR A 98 7.06 21.61 -14.34
N HIS A 99 5.96 21.28 -13.69
CA HIS A 99 5.78 21.48 -12.26
C HIS A 99 5.12 20.26 -11.60
N GLU A 100 5.82 19.73 -10.61
CA GLU A 100 5.25 18.75 -9.69
C GLU A 100 4.29 19.45 -8.69
N ALA A 101 3.25 18.74 -8.28
CA ALA A 101 2.39 19.12 -7.17
C ALA A 101 3.03 18.78 -5.81
N ASP A 102 2.53 19.38 -4.74
CA ASP A 102 2.91 19.04 -3.37
C ASP A 102 2.14 17.83 -2.84
N LEU A 103 2.09 16.75 -3.64
CA LEU A 103 1.41 15.49 -3.36
C LEU A 103 2.19 14.31 -3.91
N HIS A 104 2.36 13.27 -3.11
CA HIS A 104 2.84 11.97 -3.59
C HIS A 104 2.17 10.82 -2.86
N VAL A 105 2.25 9.64 -3.47
CA VAL A 105 1.87 8.34 -2.93
C VAL A 105 3.10 7.45 -2.76
N PHE A 106 3.02 6.47 -1.87
CA PHE A 106 4.02 5.42 -1.69
C PHE A 106 3.39 4.19 -1.01
N ARG A 107 4.00 3.01 -1.19
CA ARG A 107 3.60 1.74 -0.57
C ARG A 107 4.19 1.60 0.83
N ILE A 108 3.48 0.86 1.67
CA ILE A 108 3.92 0.38 2.97
C ILE A 108 3.79 -1.15 3.05
N SER A 109 4.65 -1.78 3.85
CA SER A 109 4.60 -3.22 4.11
C SER A 109 4.63 -3.53 5.62
N PRO A 110 3.86 -4.53 6.09
CA PRO A 110 2.81 -5.26 5.35
C PRO A 110 1.58 -4.37 5.09
N GLU A 111 0.65 -4.82 4.25
CA GLU A 111 -0.63 -4.13 4.10
C GLU A 111 -1.45 -4.14 5.43
N PRO A 112 -2.03 -3.00 5.85
CA PRO A 112 -2.97 -2.96 6.98
C PRO A 112 -4.27 -3.76 6.74
N ALA A 113 -4.38 -4.97 7.30
CA ALA A 113 -5.55 -5.83 7.13
C ALA A 113 -6.89 -5.28 7.68
N SER A 114 -6.87 -4.31 8.59
CA SER A 114 -8.07 -3.80 9.28
C SER A 114 -8.53 -2.42 8.84
N LEU A 115 -7.74 -1.71 8.02
CA LEU A 115 -8.05 -0.34 7.61
C LEU A 115 -8.82 -0.33 6.30
N PRO A 116 -9.91 0.45 6.20
CA PRO A 116 -10.70 0.49 4.98
C PRO A 116 -9.99 1.30 3.90
N VAL A 117 -10.29 0.95 2.65
CA VAL A 117 -10.08 1.81 1.49
C VAL A 117 -10.81 3.15 1.67
N LEU A 118 -10.12 4.26 1.39
CA LEU A 118 -10.75 5.59 1.38
C LEU A 118 -11.22 5.98 -0.03
N PRO A 119 -12.51 6.31 -0.21
CA PRO A 119 -12.97 6.89 -1.48
C PRO A 119 -12.32 8.25 -1.72
N ILE A 120 -11.71 8.44 -2.88
CA ILE A 120 -11.14 9.73 -3.30
C ILE A 120 -12.22 10.55 -4.01
N ARG A 121 -12.39 11.80 -3.58
CA ARG A 121 -13.42 12.71 -4.09
C ARG A 121 -13.37 12.84 -5.62
N LEU A 122 -14.49 12.56 -6.28
CA LEU A 122 -14.59 12.57 -7.75
C LEU A 122 -14.57 13.98 -8.36
N GLY A 123 -15.17 14.98 -7.70
CA GLY A 123 -15.35 16.31 -8.29
C GLY A 123 -15.02 17.44 -7.32
N THR A 124 -14.50 18.53 -7.87
CA THR A 124 -14.08 19.71 -7.10
C THR A 124 -15.19 20.17 -6.18
N PRO A 125 -14.94 20.19 -4.86
CA PRO A 125 -15.88 20.71 -3.89
C PRO A 125 -16.34 22.13 -4.20
N LEU A 126 -17.65 22.38 -4.06
CA LEU A 126 -18.22 23.71 -4.26
C LEU A 126 -17.96 24.61 -3.04
N LEU A 127 -18.03 25.93 -3.24
CA LEU A 127 -18.02 26.89 -2.14
C LEU A 127 -19.09 26.56 -1.10
N ASN A 128 -18.73 26.71 0.17
CA ASN A 128 -19.50 26.40 1.37
C ASN A 128 -19.81 24.91 1.60
N THR A 129 -19.19 23.99 0.84
CA THR A 129 -19.27 22.57 1.16
C THR A 129 -18.62 22.33 2.51
N ALA A 130 -19.36 21.75 3.47
CA ALA A 130 -18.83 21.42 4.79
C ALA A 130 -17.79 20.30 4.70
N LEU A 131 -16.79 20.36 5.57
CA LEU A 131 -15.67 19.44 5.61
C LEU A 131 -15.19 19.20 7.04
N THR A 132 -14.41 18.13 7.23
CA THR A 132 -13.70 17.84 8.47
C THR A 132 -12.22 17.68 8.17
N LEU A 133 -11.38 18.44 8.86
CA LEU A 133 -9.93 18.34 8.84
C LEU A 133 -9.48 17.35 9.90
N ILE A 134 -8.49 16.52 9.60
CA ILE A 134 -7.82 15.63 10.56
C ILE A 134 -6.31 15.78 10.40
N GLY A 135 -5.60 15.97 11.51
CA GLY A 135 -4.15 16.10 11.51
C GLY A 135 -3.55 16.15 12.91
N ARG A 136 -2.22 16.04 12.99
CA ARG A 136 -1.45 16.04 14.23
C ARG A 136 -0.30 17.04 14.25
N GLY A 137 -0.35 17.80 15.33
CA GLY A 137 0.70 18.64 15.92
C GLY A 137 0.23 19.68 16.97
N TRP A 138 0.75 20.92 16.94
CA TRP A 138 0.45 22.02 17.87
C TRP A 138 -0.99 22.21 18.30
N ASN A 139 -1.09 22.32 19.62
CA ASN A 139 -2.30 22.59 20.35
C ASN A 139 -2.61 24.09 20.35
N GLN A 140 -3.88 24.38 20.64
CA GLN A 140 -4.34 25.72 20.94
C GLN A 140 -3.75 26.20 22.27
N GLY A 141 -3.06 27.33 22.22
CA GLY A 141 -2.46 28.01 23.36
C GLY A 141 -3.28 29.19 23.85
N ALA A 142 -2.60 30.18 24.44
CA ALA A 142 -3.25 31.41 24.88
C ALA A 142 -3.83 32.20 23.70
N SER A 143 -4.92 32.94 23.95
CA SER A 143 -5.52 33.83 22.96
C SER A 143 -4.49 34.87 22.47
N SER A 144 -4.40 35.03 21.15
CA SER A 144 -3.63 36.10 20.53
C SER A 144 -4.48 37.37 20.44
N SER A 145 -3.89 38.52 20.75
CA SER A 145 -4.50 39.83 20.54
C SER A 145 -4.05 40.47 19.21
N TRP A 146 -3.30 39.75 18.38
CA TRP A 146 -2.84 40.25 17.09
C TRP A 146 -3.94 40.16 16.04
N GLY A 147 -4.04 41.19 15.18
CA GLY A 147 -5.03 41.22 14.10
C GLY A 147 -6.47 41.11 14.62
N ASN A 148 -7.24 40.20 14.03
CA ASN A 148 -8.63 39.91 14.43
C ASN A 148 -8.73 38.99 15.65
N GLY A 149 -7.60 38.69 16.30
CA GLY A 149 -7.53 37.70 17.36
C GLY A 149 -7.42 36.28 16.84
N GLY A 150 -7.22 35.34 17.75
CA GLY A 150 -7.00 33.93 17.45
C GLY A 150 -6.18 33.29 18.55
N TRP A 151 -5.25 32.40 18.19
CA TRP A 151 -4.60 31.52 19.15
C TRP A 151 -3.11 31.36 18.87
N ASN A 152 -2.30 31.35 19.92
CA ASN A 152 -0.90 30.93 19.83
C ASN A 152 -0.82 29.40 19.78
N TRP A 153 0.23 28.87 19.17
CA TRP A 153 0.49 27.44 19.13
C TRP A 153 1.32 26.99 20.34
N VAL A 154 0.99 25.82 20.92
CA VAL A 154 1.71 25.25 22.06
C VAL A 154 1.90 23.74 21.93
N SER A 155 2.91 23.20 22.62
CA SER A 155 3.17 21.76 22.73
C SER A 155 2.17 21.06 23.70
N PRO A 156 2.03 19.72 23.64
CA PRO A 156 2.62 18.77 22.69
C PRO A 156 1.86 18.67 21.35
N LEU A 157 2.36 17.83 20.45
CA LEU A 157 1.71 17.45 19.21
C LEU A 157 0.54 16.46 19.46
N THR A 158 -0.69 16.80 19.09
CA THR A 158 -1.89 15.96 19.34
C THR A 158 -2.71 15.77 18.08
N LYS A 159 -3.07 14.53 17.73
CA LYS A 159 -4.01 14.28 16.64
C LYS A 159 -5.40 14.78 16.99
N ARG A 160 -6.03 15.54 16.10
CA ARG A 160 -7.35 16.13 16.29
C ARG A 160 -8.14 16.20 14.99
N TRP A 161 -9.44 16.46 15.15
CA TRP A 161 -10.32 16.83 14.06
C TRP A 161 -11.08 18.13 14.32
N GLY A 162 -11.31 18.92 13.27
CA GLY A 162 -12.08 20.16 13.31
C GLY A 162 -12.92 20.33 12.04
N ASP A 163 -14.06 20.99 12.17
CA ASP A 163 -14.99 21.22 11.07
C ASP A 163 -14.69 22.55 10.40
N ASN A 164 -14.91 22.64 9.10
CA ASN A 164 -14.89 23.91 8.38
C ASN A 164 -15.73 23.78 7.11
N LYS A 165 -15.56 24.69 6.15
CA LYS A 165 -16.17 24.66 4.83
C LYS A 165 -15.19 25.16 3.77
N VAL A 166 -15.39 24.67 2.55
CA VAL A 166 -14.66 25.14 1.37
C VAL A 166 -14.95 26.61 1.13
N GLY A 167 -13.91 27.42 1.00
CA GLY A 167 -13.99 28.85 0.78
C GLY A 167 -12.96 29.60 1.59
N GLY A 168 -11.96 30.16 0.93
CA GLY A 168 -11.05 31.12 1.55
C GLY A 168 -10.56 32.21 0.61
N ARG A 169 -9.52 32.97 0.97
CA ARG A 169 -9.17 34.23 0.24
C ARG A 169 -7.71 34.36 -0.16
N LEU A 170 -6.82 33.52 0.37
CA LEU A 170 -5.37 33.47 0.22
C LEU A 170 -4.60 34.78 0.49
N SER A 171 -5.28 35.88 0.82
CA SER A 171 -4.72 37.22 1.04
C SER A 171 -5.78 38.23 1.56
N GLY A 172 -6.89 37.75 2.10
CA GLY A 172 -7.97 38.57 2.68
C GLY A 172 -8.82 39.41 1.70
N MET A 173 -8.39 39.62 0.44
CA MET A 173 -9.06 40.50 -0.52
C MET A 173 -9.86 39.73 -1.58
N GLY A 174 -11.15 40.02 -1.69
CA GLY A 174 -12.04 39.45 -2.71
C GLY A 174 -13.12 38.50 -2.16
N PRO A 175 -14.00 37.98 -3.04
CA PRO A 175 -14.96 36.94 -2.65
C PRO A 175 -14.22 35.64 -2.31
N PRO A 176 -14.79 34.77 -1.45
CA PRO A 176 -14.22 33.45 -1.19
C PRO A 176 -14.06 32.63 -2.47
N ILE A 177 -12.98 31.88 -2.56
CA ILE A 177 -12.66 30.95 -3.64
C ILE A 177 -12.62 29.52 -3.10
N ALA A 178 -13.11 28.55 -3.89
CA ALA A 178 -13.05 27.15 -3.53
C ALA A 178 -11.64 26.58 -3.73
N THR A 179 -11.05 26.95 -4.87
CA THR A 179 -9.77 26.41 -5.30
C THR A 179 -8.86 27.47 -5.91
N ALA A 180 -7.56 27.30 -5.77
CA ALA A 180 -6.53 28.08 -6.45
C ALA A 180 -5.31 27.22 -6.75
N ASP A 181 -4.49 27.66 -7.70
CA ASP A 181 -3.16 27.12 -7.91
C ASP A 181 -2.22 27.86 -6.96
N VAL A 182 -1.57 27.12 -6.07
CA VAL A 182 -0.68 27.67 -5.03
C VAL A 182 0.75 27.27 -5.36
N GLU A 183 1.60 28.27 -5.53
CA GLU A 183 3.01 28.11 -5.87
C GLU A 183 3.86 28.23 -4.58
N ILE A 184 4.61 27.18 -4.25
CA ILE A 184 5.55 27.15 -3.13
C ILE A 184 6.87 26.55 -3.61
N GLY A 185 7.92 27.39 -3.64
CA GLY A 185 9.21 26.97 -4.17
C GLY A 185 9.12 26.68 -5.67
N ALA A 186 9.43 25.45 -6.07
CA ALA A 186 9.36 25.00 -7.46
C ALA A 186 8.07 24.20 -7.78
N ARG A 187 7.18 24.02 -6.80
CA ARG A 187 5.94 23.26 -6.96
C ARG A 187 4.76 24.18 -7.18
N ILE A 188 3.84 23.77 -8.04
CA ILE A 188 2.53 24.40 -8.21
C ILE A 188 1.48 23.35 -7.88
N THR A 189 0.52 23.68 -7.01
CA THR A 189 -0.47 22.70 -6.54
C THR A 189 -1.87 23.25 -6.67
N ARG A 190 -2.73 22.54 -7.40
CA ARG A 190 -4.17 22.81 -7.37
C ARG A 190 -4.70 22.50 -5.99
N SER A 191 -5.27 23.50 -5.33
CA SER A 191 -5.53 23.45 -3.91
C SER A 191 -6.95 23.87 -3.55
N LEU A 192 -7.53 23.23 -2.54
CA LEU A 192 -8.71 23.66 -1.80
C LEU A 192 -8.33 24.68 -0.73
N ILE A 193 -9.11 25.74 -0.62
CA ILE A 193 -8.86 26.84 0.31
C ILE A 193 -9.97 26.90 1.36
N VAL A 194 -9.59 27.04 2.62
CA VAL A 194 -10.50 27.02 3.78
C VAL A 194 -10.11 28.14 4.75
N SER A 195 -10.99 29.10 5.02
CA SER A 195 -10.73 30.18 5.98
C SER A 195 -11.04 29.81 7.42
N PHE A 196 -10.28 30.36 8.38
CA PHE A 196 -10.60 30.30 9.80
C PHE A 196 -11.45 31.50 10.24
N ASP A 197 -12.71 31.24 10.56
CA ASP A 197 -13.69 32.29 10.88
C ASP A 197 -14.12 32.28 12.35
N SER A 198 -14.14 33.46 12.99
CA SER A 198 -14.64 33.62 14.37
C SER A 198 -16.15 33.43 14.55
N ASN A 199 -16.88 33.30 13.44
CA ASN A 199 -18.30 32.97 13.42
C ASN A 199 -18.54 31.72 12.55
N GLY A 200 -17.56 30.80 12.55
CA GLY A 200 -17.58 29.56 11.79
C GLY A 200 -18.41 28.46 12.47
N PHE A 201 -17.96 27.22 12.32
CA PHE A 201 -18.57 26.04 12.93
C PHE A 201 -18.35 26.00 14.45
N THR A 202 -19.12 25.15 15.15
CA THR A 202 -18.94 24.93 16.59
C THR A 202 -17.57 24.34 16.94
N HIS A 203 -17.02 23.53 16.03
CA HIS A 203 -15.66 23.00 16.11
C HIS A 203 -14.82 23.54 14.96
N GLU A 204 -14.94 24.84 14.66
CA GLU A 204 -14.18 25.50 13.58
C GLU A 204 -12.70 25.14 13.69
N GLY A 205 -12.18 24.46 12.67
CA GLY A 205 -10.83 23.96 12.59
C GLY A 205 -10.01 24.70 11.54
N ILE A 206 -8.73 24.92 11.82
CA ILE A 206 -7.73 25.33 10.83
C ILE A 206 -6.46 24.50 11.03
N ILE A 207 -5.75 24.18 9.96
CA ILE A 207 -4.44 23.54 10.07
C ILE A 207 -3.42 24.50 10.69
N THR A 208 -2.41 23.97 11.36
CA THR A 208 -1.23 24.72 11.83
C THR A 208 0.01 24.24 11.05
N GLY A 209 1.26 24.43 11.52
CA GLY A 209 2.37 23.65 10.89
C GLY A 209 2.21 22.14 11.19
N GLN A 210 3.18 21.21 11.01
CA GLN A 210 3.08 19.70 11.12
C GLN A 210 1.85 18.98 10.55
N ASP A 211 0.69 19.60 10.34
CA ASP A 211 -0.48 19.01 9.73
C ASP A 211 -0.24 18.66 8.27
N SER A 212 0.91 19.02 7.70
CA SER A 212 1.34 18.57 6.39
C SER A 212 1.21 17.05 6.28
N GLY A 213 0.54 16.60 5.23
CA GLY A 213 0.17 15.20 5.02
C GLY A 213 -1.13 14.77 5.72
N GLY A 214 -1.78 15.67 6.46
CA GLY A 214 -3.06 15.43 7.12
C GLY A 214 -4.20 15.44 6.12
N ALA A 215 -5.39 15.04 6.56
CA ALA A 215 -6.53 14.83 5.69
C ALA A 215 -7.57 15.96 5.77
N LEU A 216 -8.27 16.16 4.66
CA LEU A 216 -9.50 16.93 4.54
C LEU A 216 -10.56 16.00 3.95
N PHE A 217 -11.64 15.78 4.69
CA PHE A 217 -12.76 14.92 4.29
C PHE A 217 -14.02 15.72 4.01
N ILE A 218 -14.78 15.27 3.03
CA ILE A 218 -16.09 15.82 2.69
C ILE A 218 -17.11 14.69 2.71
N LYS A 219 -18.30 14.97 3.25
CA LYS A 219 -19.40 14.02 3.23
C LYS A 219 -20.33 14.30 2.05
N ASN A 220 -20.48 13.33 1.17
CA ASN A 220 -21.35 13.39 0.00
C ASN A 220 -22.37 12.24 0.06
N ASP A 221 -23.66 12.57 0.05
CA ASP A 221 -24.77 11.58 0.12
C ASP A 221 -24.61 10.52 1.24
N GLY A 222 -24.03 10.93 2.37
CA GLY A 222 -23.82 10.06 3.53
C GLY A 222 -22.53 9.26 3.51
N VAL A 223 -21.71 9.36 2.46
CA VAL A 223 -20.39 8.72 2.35
C VAL A 223 -19.30 9.76 2.59
N TRP A 224 -18.31 9.41 3.41
CA TRP A 224 -17.12 10.24 3.59
C TRP A 224 -16.11 9.95 2.48
N GLU A 225 -15.59 11.01 1.89
CA GLU A 225 -14.63 10.96 0.80
C GLU A 225 -13.41 11.81 1.18
N LEU A 226 -12.20 11.29 0.92
CA LEU A 226 -10.97 12.04 1.05
C LEU A 226 -10.90 13.07 -0.07
N ALA A 227 -10.92 14.34 0.29
CA ALA A 227 -11.00 15.46 -0.65
C ALA A 227 -9.70 16.28 -0.72
N GLY A 228 -8.86 16.22 0.33
CA GLY A 228 -7.61 16.95 0.33
C GLY A 228 -6.53 16.38 1.24
N ILE A 229 -5.28 16.72 0.90
CA ILE A 229 -4.09 16.52 1.74
C ILE A 229 -3.58 17.89 2.16
N ASN A 230 -3.47 18.12 3.46
CA ASN A 230 -3.03 19.41 4.02
C ASN A 230 -1.56 19.64 3.71
N PHE A 231 -1.16 20.84 3.29
CA PHE A 231 0.26 21.10 3.00
C PHE A 231 0.75 22.51 3.34
N ALA A 232 -0.13 23.52 3.38
CA ALA A 232 0.28 24.88 3.69
C ALA A 232 -0.81 25.70 4.38
N ASN A 233 -0.41 26.74 5.09
CA ASN A 233 -1.32 27.78 5.57
C ASN A 233 -0.96 29.12 4.89
N SER A 234 -1.98 29.95 4.67
CA SER A 234 -1.82 31.35 4.31
C SER A 234 -2.03 32.21 5.55
N THR A 235 -1.08 33.11 5.78
CA THR A 235 -1.06 34.01 6.93
C THR A 235 -0.97 35.46 6.46
N GLU A 236 -1.37 36.36 7.34
CA GLU A 236 -1.34 37.79 7.04
C GLU A 236 0.08 38.38 7.14
N PRO A 237 0.41 39.42 6.36
CA PRO A 237 1.71 40.07 6.45
C PRO A 237 2.05 40.54 7.88
N LEU A 238 3.27 40.23 8.33
CA LEU A 238 3.76 40.53 9.68
C LEU A 238 3.02 39.81 10.82
N GLN A 239 2.21 38.80 10.51
CA GLN A 239 1.64 37.92 11.52
C GLN A 239 2.76 37.26 12.34
N PRO A 240 2.65 37.24 13.68
CA PRO A 240 3.59 36.51 14.52
C PRO A 240 3.61 35.03 14.11
N ALA A 241 4.81 34.47 13.96
CA ALA A 241 4.98 33.05 13.76
C ALA A 241 4.29 32.27 14.90
N SER A 242 3.89 31.03 14.61
CA SER A 242 3.24 30.15 15.58
C SER A 242 1.89 30.67 16.10
N THR A 243 1.08 31.22 15.20
CA THR A 243 -0.28 31.68 15.52
C THR A 243 -1.27 31.27 14.44
N SER A 244 -2.51 30.99 14.84
CA SER A 244 -3.68 30.92 13.96
C SER A 244 -4.56 32.11 14.25
N ILE A 245 -4.74 32.98 13.26
CA ILE A 245 -5.50 34.22 13.38
C ILE A 245 -6.75 34.12 12.51
N TYR A 246 -7.87 34.66 12.99
CA TYR A 246 -9.10 34.68 12.18
C TYR A 246 -8.88 35.45 10.87
N GLY A 247 -9.22 34.81 9.76
CA GLY A 247 -8.92 35.26 8.40
C GLY A 247 -7.76 34.52 7.73
N ASN A 248 -6.98 33.74 8.48
CA ASN A 248 -5.99 32.83 7.88
C ASN A 248 -6.69 31.74 7.07
N ASP A 249 -5.98 31.20 6.10
CA ASP A 249 -6.47 30.09 5.29
C ASP A 249 -5.63 28.82 5.48
N SER A 250 -6.29 27.67 5.55
CA SER A 250 -5.66 26.38 5.25
C SER A 250 -5.67 26.15 3.75
N VAL A 251 -4.60 25.52 3.28
CA VAL A 251 -4.39 25.11 1.89
C VAL A 251 -4.12 23.62 1.88
N SER A 252 -5.02 22.89 1.22
CA SER A 252 -4.94 21.45 1.05
C SER A 252 -4.97 21.13 -0.44
N VAL A 253 -4.31 20.08 -0.89
CA VAL A 253 -4.36 19.62 -2.28
C VAL A 253 -5.81 19.32 -2.66
N ASP A 254 -6.27 19.72 -3.85
CA ASP A 254 -7.57 19.31 -4.38
C ASP A 254 -7.43 17.91 -5.02
N LEU A 255 -7.75 16.85 -4.27
CA LEU A 255 -7.55 15.49 -4.77
C LEU A 255 -8.42 15.18 -5.99
N SER A 256 -9.55 15.86 -6.16
CA SER A 256 -10.38 15.65 -7.35
C SER A 256 -9.68 16.06 -8.65
N HIS A 257 -8.75 17.02 -8.57
CA HIS A 257 -7.95 17.45 -9.72
C HIS A 257 -6.89 16.41 -10.10
N TYR A 258 -6.30 15.75 -9.11
CA TYR A 258 -5.24 14.75 -9.29
C TYR A 258 -5.76 13.31 -9.36
N ARG A 259 -7.07 13.11 -9.21
CA ARG A 259 -7.69 11.78 -9.01
C ARG A 259 -7.28 10.75 -10.06
N VAL A 260 -7.22 11.13 -11.33
CA VAL A 260 -6.83 10.20 -12.40
C VAL A 260 -5.38 9.76 -12.24
N GLN A 261 -4.44 10.68 -12.03
CA GLN A 261 -3.03 10.35 -11.79
C GLN A 261 -2.85 9.51 -10.53
N ILE A 262 -3.64 9.82 -9.49
CA ILE A 262 -3.61 9.07 -8.24
C ILE A 262 -4.05 7.62 -8.49
N LEU A 263 -5.21 7.39 -9.13
CA LEU A 263 -5.72 6.04 -9.33
C LEU A 263 -4.81 5.23 -10.25
N ALA A 264 -4.33 5.81 -11.34
CA ALA A 264 -3.33 5.17 -12.19
C ALA A 264 -2.06 4.75 -11.43
N ALA A 265 -1.72 5.44 -10.34
CA ALA A 265 -0.57 5.10 -9.52
C ALA A 265 -0.87 4.07 -8.41
N ILE A 266 -2.11 3.98 -7.91
CA ILE A 266 -2.43 3.15 -6.73
C ILE A 266 -3.33 1.95 -7.03
N ARG A 267 -4.06 1.98 -8.15
CA ARG A 267 -5.10 1.02 -8.60
C ARG A 267 -5.30 1.10 -10.11
N PRO A 268 -4.27 0.79 -10.92
CA PRO A 268 -4.46 0.73 -12.36
C PRO A 268 -5.58 -0.25 -12.76
N CYS A 269 -5.66 -1.42 -12.10
CA CYS A 269 -6.70 -2.44 -12.33
C CYS A 269 -8.16 -2.07 -11.91
N ASP A 270 -8.44 -0.82 -11.54
CA ASP A 270 -9.80 -0.31 -11.22
C ASP A 270 -9.92 1.20 -11.51
N ASP A 271 -9.24 1.71 -12.54
CA ASP A 271 -9.29 3.12 -12.94
C ASP A 271 -10.04 3.39 -14.26
N GLY A 272 -10.34 2.34 -15.03
CA GLY A 272 -11.05 2.39 -16.30
C GLY A 272 -10.18 2.78 -17.50
N VAL A 273 -8.86 2.70 -17.39
CA VAL A 273 -7.87 2.99 -18.42
C VAL A 273 -7.05 1.74 -18.70
N ASP A 274 -6.77 1.50 -19.98
CA ASP A 274 -5.77 0.55 -20.49
C ASP A 274 -4.37 1.18 -20.27
N ASN A 275 -3.75 0.86 -19.14
CA ASN A 275 -2.52 1.45 -18.63
C ASN A 275 -1.26 0.91 -19.32
N ASP A 276 -1.30 -0.35 -19.77
CA ASP A 276 -0.20 -1.06 -20.43
C ASP A 276 -0.28 -0.99 -21.98
N GLY A 277 -1.46 -0.72 -22.52
CA GLY A 277 -1.72 -0.55 -23.95
C GLY A 277 -2.00 -1.85 -24.70
N ASP A 278 -2.33 -2.94 -24.00
CA ASP A 278 -2.54 -4.26 -24.60
C ASP A 278 -3.99 -4.48 -25.09
N THR A 279 -4.87 -3.52 -24.82
CA THR A 279 -6.31 -3.44 -25.14
C THR A 279 -7.29 -4.05 -24.14
N PHE A 280 -6.81 -4.65 -23.06
CA PHE A 280 -7.64 -4.97 -21.90
C PHE A 280 -7.62 -3.81 -20.90
N THR A 281 -8.42 -3.90 -19.85
CA THR A 281 -8.68 -2.79 -18.93
C THR A 281 -9.25 -3.34 -17.63
N ASP A 282 -8.74 -2.90 -16.49
CA ASP A 282 -9.17 -3.28 -15.15
C ASP A 282 -9.20 -4.82 -15.00
N LEU A 283 -10.12 -5.37 -14.20
CA LEU A 283 -10.34 -6.83 -14.07
C LEU A 283 -10.74 -7.58 -15.35
N ALA A 284 -10.92 -6.91 -16.49
CA ALA A 284 -11.04 -7.60 -17.76
C ALA A 284 -9.68 -7.92 -18.39
N ASP A 285 -8.63 -7.31 -17.85
CA ASP A 285 -7.22 -7.63 -18.10
C ASP A 285 -6.83 -8.95 -17.43
N PRO A 286 -6.23 -9.91 -18.17
CA PRO A 286 -5.66 -11.12 -17.60
C PRO A 286 -4.56 -10.85 -16.56
N ASP A 287 -3.85 -9.72 -16.68
CA ASP A 287 -2.72 -9.36 -15.83
C ASP A 287 -3.19 -8.67 -14.53
N CYS A 288 -4.47 -8.30 -14.47
CA CYS A 288 -5.15 -7.88 -13.25
C CYS A 288 -5.82 -9.06 -12.51
N LEU A 289 -5.13 -9.61 -11.50
CA LEU A 289 -5.67 -10.66 -10.65
C LEU A 289 -6.78 -10.16 -9.71
N TRP A 290 -6.71 -8.91 -9.25
CA TRP A 290 -7.71 -8.25 -8.41
C TRP A 290 -7.58 -6.71 -8.43
N VAL A 291 -8.58 -6.03 -7.85
CA VAL A 291 -8.76 -4.55 -7.95
C VAL A 291 -7.67 -3.70 -7.27
N GLY A 292 -6.74 -4.32 -6.54
CA GLY A 292 -5.66 -3.64 -5.84
C GLY A 292 -4.28 -4.01 -6.35
N ASP A 293 -4.20 -4.76 -7.45
CA ASP A 293 -2.94 -4.93 -8.18
C ASP A 293 -2.42 -3.57 -8.63
N VAL A 294 -1.09 -3.49 -8.64
CA VAL A 294 -0.33 -2.25 -8.79
C VAL A 294 0.12 -2.00 -10.23
N SER A 295 -0.18 -2.94 -11.13
CA SER A 295 0.11 -2.89 -12.56
C SER A 295 -0.95 -3.66 -13.36
N GLU A 296 -1.14 -3.28 -14.63
CA GLU A 296 -1.81 -4.11 -15.64
C GLU A 296 -0.79 -4.88 -16.50
N GLU A 297 0.49 -4.88 -16.10
CA GLU A 297 1.51 -5.76 -16.69
C GLU A 297 1.72 -6.96 -15.76
N PRO A 298 2.21 -8.11 -16.27
CA PRO A 298 2.52 -9.27 -15.44
C PRO A 298 3.49 -8.90 -14.32
N ALA A 299 3.21 -9.36 -13.10
CA ALA A 299 3.97 -9.02 -11.89
C ALA A 299 5.48 -9.22 -12.05
N CYS A 300 5.90 -10.23 -12.82
CA CYS A 300 7.31 -10.54 -13.08
C CYS A 300 7.97 -9.72 -14.21
N SER A 301 7.29 -8.69 -14.71
CA SER A 301 7.79 -7.76 -15.72
C SER A 301 7.34 -6.30 -15.57
N ASP A 302 6.67 -5.96 -14.46
CA ASP A 302 6.08 -4.65 -14.23
C ASP A 302 7.08 -3.62 -13.62
N GLY A 303 8.26 -4.08 -13.22
CA GLY A 303 9.28 -3.23 -12.58
C GLY A 303 8.99 -2.90 -11.13
N ILE A 304 8.09 -3.63 -10.48
CA ILE A 304 7.67 -3.45 -9.09
C ILE A 304 7.93 -4.74 -8.31
N ASP A 305 8.75 -4.62 -7.26
CA ASP A 305 8.89 -5.62 -6.21
C ASP A 305 7.54 -5.84 -5.49
N ASN A 306 6.80 -6.85 -5.92
CA ASN A 306 5.43 -7.17 -5.54
C ASN A 306 5.38 -8.06 -4.29
N ASP A 307 6.38 -8.92 -4.08
CA ASP A 307 6.53 -9.77 -2.89
C ASP A 307 7.39 -9.15 -1.75
N PHE A 308 8.11 -8.06 -2.05
CA PHE A 308 8.98 -7.30 -1.15
C PHE A 308 10.27 -8.00 -0.72
N ASP A 309 10.89 -8.79 -1.59
CA ASP A 309 12.15 -9.49 -1.31
C ASP A 309 13.44 -8.75 -1.77
N ASP A 310 13.29 -7.51 -2.27
CA ASP A 310 14.32 -6.66 -2.90
C ASP A 310 14.79 -7.12 -4.31
N LEU A 311 14.16 -8.15 -4.88
CA LEU A 311 14.17 -8.46 -6.31
C LEU A 311 12.93 -7.80 -6.95
N THR A 312 12.64 -8.00 -8.23
CA THR A 312 11.69 -7.08 -8.92
C THR A 312 11.10 -7.68 -10.17
N ASP A 313 11.88 -8.44 -10.94
CA ASP A 313 11.40 -8.99 -12.21
C ASP A 313 12.29 -10.16 -12.66
N TYR A 314 11.73 -11.01 -13.50
CA TYR A 314 12.49 -12.01 -14.25
C TYR A 314 13.59 -11.35 -15.12
N PRO A 315 14.80 -11.93 -15.22
CA PRO A 315 15.29 -13.17 -14.60
C PRO A 315 16.12 -12.93 -13.33
N ALA A 316 16.07 -11.72 -12.77
CA ALA A 316 16.84 -11.38 -11.59
C ALA A 316 16.13 -11.87 -10.31
N ASP A 317 14.82 -11.98 -10.40
CA ASP A 317 13.93 -12.51 -9.39
C ASP A 317 13.81 -14.03 -9.47
N ASP A 318 14.09 -14.70 -8.34
CA ASP A 318 14.01 -16.16 -8.23
C ASP A 318 12.56 -16.64 -7.98
N GLY A 319 11.66 -15.77 -7.53
CA GLY A 319 10.21 -16.03 -7.41
C GLY A 319 9.48 -15.98 -8.76
N CYS A 320 10.14 -15.49 -9.80
CA CYS A 320 9.59 -15.41 -11.15
C CYS A 320 9.97 -16.59 -12.04
N SER A 321 8.98 -17.40 -12.42
CA SER A 321 9.13 -18.50 -13.39
C SER A 321 9.51 -17.99 -14.80
N SER A 322 8.94 -16.85 -15.17
CA SER A 322 9.05 -16.22 -16.48
C SER A 322 8.61 -14.74 -16.43
N ALA A 323 8.84 -13.99 -17.50
CA ALA A 323 8.37 -12.60 -17.58
C ALA A 323 6.85 -12.48 -17.75
N ASP A 324 6.15 -13.54 -18.16
CA ASP A 324 4.69 -13.54 -18.33
C ASP A 324 3.96 -14.06 -17.07
N ALA A 325 4.71 -14.35 -15.99
CA ALA A 325 4.16 -14.86 -14.74
C ALA A 325 3.34 -13.77 -14.02
N LEU A 326 2.15 -14.17 -13.53
CA LEU A 326 1.16 -13.24 -12.98
C LEU A 326 1.45 -12.88 -11.50
N ARG A 327 2.37 -13.60 -10.86
CA ARG A 327 2.78 -13.40 -9.47
C ARG A 327 4.27 -13.66 -9.30
N GLU A 328 4.88 -12.95 -8.37
CA GLU A 328 6.27 -13.19 -7.94
C GLU A 328 6.37 -14.22 -6.81
N ASP A 329 5.28 -14.51 -6.11
CA ASP A 329 5.21 -15.47 -5.00
C ASP A 329 4.59 -16.82 -5.41
N ASP A 330 4.63 -17.15 -6.70
CA ASP A 330 4.13 -18.40 -7.32
C ASP A 330 5.11 -18.82 -8.43
N ALA A 331 6.18 -19.49 -8.01
CA ALA A 331 7.36 -19.77 -8.84
C ALA A 331 7.10 -20.78 -9.98
N ASP A 332 5.93 -21.44 -10.00
CA ASP A 332 5.56 -22.38 -11.06
C ASP A 332 4.25 -22.06 -11.81
N ASP A 333 3.57 -20.98 -11.43
CA ASP A 333 2.34 -20.44 -12.03
C ASP A 333 1.14 -21.41 -11.97
N ASP A 334 0.98 -22.13 -10.87
CA ASP A 334 -0.13 -23.06 -10.67
C ASP A 334 -1.28 -22.53 -9.80
N LEU A 335 -1.15 -21.28 -9.31
CA LEU A 335 -2.05 -20.56 -8.42
C LEU A 335 -1.95 -20.94 -6.93
N VAL A 336 -0.93 -21.67 -6.53
CA VAL A 336 -0.55 -21.92 -5.14
C VAL A 336 0.69 -21.10 -4.80
N LEU A 337 0.61 -20.30 -3.74
CA LEU A 337 1.76 -19.46 -3.34
C LEU A 337 2.91 -20.32 -2.84
N ASP A 338 4.14 -19.92 -3.09
CA ASP A 338 5.39 -20.60 -2.72
C ASP A 338 5.44 -21.08 -1.26
N ASN A 339 4.82 -20.31 -0.35
CA ASN A 339 4.79 -20.63 1.08
C ASN A 339 3.71 -21.66 1.48
N GLU A 340 2.82 -21.99 0.56
CA GLU A 340 1.74 -22.97 0.65
C GLU A 340 1.89 -24.09 -0.38
N ASP A 341 2.86 -24.01 -1.27
CA ASP A 341 3.14 -24.94 -2.35
C ASP A 341 4.08 -26.08 -1.91
N ASN A 342 3.60 -27.32 -2.00
CA ASN A 342 4.38 -28.52 -1.77
C ASN A 342 5.20 -28.98 -2.99
N CYS A 343 5.15 -28.27 -4.12
CA CYS A 343 5.98 -28.46 -5.31
C CYS A 343 6.43 -27.15 -5.97
N LEU A 344 7.10 -26.27 -5.21
CA LEU A 344 7.61 -24.93 -5.59
C LEU A 344 7.99 -24.62 -7.05
N TYR A 345 8.44 -25.59 -7.85
CA TYR A 345 8.89 -25.38 -9.23
C TYR A 345 8.20 -26.30 -10.24
N LEU A 346 7.12 -26.98 -9.86
CA LEU A 346 6.43 -27.95 -10.71
C LEU A 346 4.90 -27.94 -10.48
N PRO A 347 4.12 -27.43 -11.44
CA PRO A 347 2.71 -27.14 -11.23
C PRO A 347 1.89 -28.32 -10.75
N ASN A 348 1.25 -28.16 -9.60
CA ASN A 348 0.42 -29.16 -8.95
C ASN A 348 -0.72 -28.56 -8.09
N ALA A 349 -1.55 -27.67 -8.66
CA ALA A 349 -2.62 -26.94 -7.97
C ALA A 349 -3.58 -27.76 -7.06
N GLY A 350 -3.60 -29.10 -7.20
CA GLY A 350 -4.31 -30.02 -6.32
C GLY A 350 -3.62 -30.30 -4.97
N GLN A 351 -2.34 -29.96 -4.83
CA GLN A 351 -1.50 -30.09 -3.64
C GLN A 351 -1.59 -31.50 -3.02
N GLU A 352 -1.73 -32.53 -3.86
CA GLU A 352 -1.75 -33.92 -3.40
C GLU A 352 -0.39 -34.28 -2.78
N ASP A 353 -0.40 -34.78 -1.56
CA ASP A 353 0.76 -35.27 -0.80
C ASP A 353 0.27 -36.54 -0.08
N ALA A 354 0.49 -37.69 -0.71
CA ALA A 354 -0.12 -38.95 -0.31
C ALA A 354 0.54 -39.59 0.91
N ASP A 355 1.83 -39.35 1.15
CA ASP A 355 2.60 -39.92 2.25
C ASP A 355 2.79 -38.95 3.43
N GLY A 356 2.45 -37.68 3.24
CA GLY A 356 2.38 -36.64 4.27
C GLY A 356 3.74 -36.12 4.68
N ASP A 357 4.74 -36.20 3.79
CA ASP A 357 6.11 -35.79 4.07
C ASP A 357 6.37 -34.29 3.77
N GLY A 358 5.39 -33.61 3.19
CA GLY A 358 5.44 -32.19 2.83
C GLY A 358 5.88 -31.94 1.38
N CYS A 359 6.22 -32.96 0.61
CA CYS A 359 6.45 -32.91 -0.83
C CYS A 359 5.20 -33.38 -1.59
N GLY A 360 4.83 -32.64 -2.64
CA GLY A 360 3.69 -33.02 -3.45
C GLY A 360 4.00 -34.22 -4.34
N ASP A 361 2.98 -35.05 -4.58
CA ASP A 361 3.01 -36.23 -5.46
C ASP A 361 3.59 -35.88 -6.85
N ALA A 362 3.45 -34.63 -7.29
CA ALA A 362 3.94 -34.16 -8.58
C ALA A 362 5.47 -34.03 -8.63
N CYS A 363 6.12 -33.60 -7.56
CA CYS A 363 7.55 -33.34 -7.48
C CYS A 363 8.31 -34.38 -6.66
N ASP A 364 7.60 -35.27 -5.98
CA ASP A 364 8.14 -36.36 -5.19
C ASP A 364 8.65 -37.53 -6.07
N HIS A 365 9.83 -37.32 -6.66
CA HIS A 365 10.47 -38.25 -7.61
C HIS A 365 11.79 -38.86 -7.10
N GLY A 366 12.04 -38.78 -5.79
CA GLY A 366 13.26 -39.33 -5.19
C GLY A 366 13.39 -40.84 -5.44
N PRO A 367 14.60 -41.42 -5.54
CA PRO A 367 14.73 -42.87 -5.63
C PRO A 367 14.42 -43.52 -4.27
N ILE A 368 13.37 -44.33 -4.17
CA ILE A 368 13.23 -45.26 -3.03
C ILE A 368 14.24 -46.38 -3.19
N GLN A 369 15.21 -46.45 -2.28
CA GLN A 369 16.35 -47.35 -2.41
C GLN A 369 15.94 -48.83 -2.48
N ALA A 370 14.84 -49.21 -1.81
CA ALA A 370 14.32 -50.57 -1.78
C ALA A 370 13.18 -50.89 -2.77
N ASP A 371 12.86 -50.01 -3.72
CA ASP A 371 11.87 -50.29 -4.78
C ASP A 371 12.52 -51.10 -5.91
N ALA A 372 12.47 -52.43 -5.78
CA ALA A 372 13.06 -53.33 -6.76
C ALA A 372 12.17 -53.54 -8.00
N THR A 373 10.91 -53.11 -7.95
CA THR A 373 9.95 -53.27 -9.04
C THR A 373 9.76 -52.02 -9.88
N GLY A 374 10.17 -50.86 -9.37
CA GLY A 374 9.95 -49.55 -9.98
C GLY A 374 8.48 -49.13 -9.93
N ASP A 375 7.71 -49.62 -8.95
CA ASP A 375 6.30 -49.29 -8.76
C ASP A 375 6.04 -48.23 -7.68
N HIS A 376 7.13 -47.66 -7.15
CA HIS A 376 7.18 -46.58 -6.17
C HIS A 376 6.54 -46.96 -4.82
N VAL A 377 6.44 -48.25 -4.51
CA VAL A 377 5.93 -48.77 -3.23
C VAL A 377 6.87 -49.85 -2.73
N VAL A 378 7.47 -49.68 -1.55
CA VAL A 378 8.30 -50.74 -0.96
C VAL A 378 7.41 -51.73 -0.22
N GLY A 379 7.16 -52.88 -0.83
CA GLY A 379 6.19 -53.83 -0.31
C GLY A 379 6.47 -55.30 -0.61
N GLY A 380 5.38 -56.06 -0.63
CA GLY A 380 5.41 -57.48 -0.95
C GLY A 380 6.06 -57.81 -2.31
N PRO A 381 5.78 -57.04 -3.39
CA PRO A 381 6.43 -57.22 -4.69
C PRO A 381 7.96 -57.10 -4.63
N ASP A 382 8.50 -56.11 -3.94
CA ASP A 382 9.95 -55.90 -3.81
C ASP A 382 10.61 -56.98 -2.97
N PHE A 383 9.93 -57.40 -1.92
CA PHE A 383 10.37 -58.55 -1.12
C PHE A 383 10.43 -59.82 -1.98
N ILE A 384 9.49 -60.00 -2.91
CA ILE A 384 9.54 -61.11 -3.87
C ILE A 384 10.79 -60.98 -4.75
N VAL A 385 11.06 -59.80 -5.33
CA VAL A 385 12.26 -59.59 -6.15
C VAL A 385 13.55 -59.88 -5.36
N LEU A 386 13.68 -59.34 -4.14
CA LEU A 386 14.80 -59.62 -3.24
C LEU A 386 14.93 -61.12 -2.94
N SER A 387 13.82 -61.81 -2.65
CA SER A 387 13.84 -63.24 -2.36
C SER A 387 14.26 -64.08 -3.57
N THR A 388 13.93 -63.66 -4.80
CA THR A 388 14.33 -64.36 -6.03
C THR A 388 15.79 -64.16 -6.38
N GLN A 389 16.37 -63.03 -6.00
CA GLN A 389 17.76 -62.68 -6.30
C GLN A 389 18.71 -62.99 -5.12
N PHE A 390 18.19 -63.39 -3.96
CA PHE A 390 18.97 -63.67 -2.75
C PHE A 390 20.12 -64.66 -3.00
N GLY A 391 21.34 -64.23 -2.68
CA GLY A 391 22.58 -64.96 -2.92
C GLY A 391 23.22 -64.70 -4.29
N SER A 392 22.67 -63.79 -5.10
CA SER A 392 23.35 -63.26 -6.30
C SER A 392 24.66 -62.59 -5.92
N THR A 393 25.70 -62.77 -6.74
CA THR A 393 27.02 -62.11 -6.61
C THR A 393 27.34 -61.25 -7.83
N THR A 394 26.34 -60.94 -8.63
CA THR A 394 26.46 -60.09 -9.82
C THR A 394 25.58 -58.85 -9.71
N GLY A 395 25.13 -58.51 -8.50
CA GLY A 395 24.12 -57.48 -8.23
C GLY A 395 22.73 -57.88 -8.73
N GLY A 396 21.88 -56.87 -8.93
CA GLY A 396 20.51 -57.00 -9.42
C GLY A 396 19.66 -55.80 -9.01
N SER A 397 18.37 -55.81 -9.36
CA SER A 397 17.42 -54.76 -8.94
C SER A 397 17.12 -54.79 -7.43
N ALA A 398 17.54 -55.86 -6.73
CA ALA A 398 17.43 -55.97 -5.27
C ALA A 398 18.77 -55.79 -4.53
N ASP A 399 19.83 -55.34 -5.21
CA ASP A 399 21.12 -54.96 -4.61
C ASP A 399 21.05 -53.49 -4.16
N PHE A 400 20.32 -53.28 -3.08
CA PHE A 400 20.03 -51.94 -2.57
C PHE A 400 21.27 -51.29 -1.95
N THR A 401 22.20 -52.09 -1.42
CA THR A 401 23.44 -51.56 -0.85
C THR A 401 24.51 -51.22 -1.89
N GLY A 402 24.33 -51.68 -3.13
CA GLY A 402 25.26 -51.45 -4.24
C GLY A 402 26.60 -52.18 -4.08
N ASP A 403 26.65 -53.23 -3.26
CA ASP A 403 27.87 -53.96 -2.94
C ASP A 403 28.15 -55.13 -3.90
N GLY A 404 27.25 -55.36 -4.86
CA GLY A 404 27.32 -56.43 -5.86
C GLY A 404 26.72 -57.75 -5.39
N ILE A 405 26.15 -57.82 -4.18
CA ILE A 405 25.59 -59.02 -3.57
C ILE A 405 24.17 -58.73 -3.08
N VAL A 406 23.20 -59.56 -3.47
CA VAL A 406 21.84 -59.49 -2.88
C VAL A 406 21.79 -60.40 -1.66
N GLY A 407 21.70 -59.84 -0.47
CA GLY A 407 21.84 -60.59 0.78
C GLY A 407 21.15 -59.99 2.00
N GLY A 408 21.67 -60.36 3.17
CA GLY A 408 21.14 -59.90 4.46
C GLY A 408 21.15 -58.37 4.62
N PRO A 409 22.19 -57.64 4.18
CA PRO A 409 22.20 -56.18 4.21
C PRO A 409 21.06 -55.55 3.40
N ASP A 410 20.75 -56.04 2.20
CA ASP A 410 19.65 -55.52 1.36
C ASP A 410 18.29 -55.79 1.99
N PHE A 411 18.14 -56.93 2.68
CA PHE A 411 16.92 -57.18 3.46
C PHE A 411 16.74 -56.15 4.60
N ILE A 412 17.83 -55.68 5.21
CA ILE A 412 17.76 -54.63 6.24
C ILE A 412 17.25 -53.33 5.62
N VAL A 413 17.78 -52.93 4.46
CA VAL A 413 17.33 -51.73 3.72
C VAL A 413 15.84 -51.83 3.35
N LEU A 414 15.41 -52.95 2.76
CA LEU A 414 14.01 -53.18 2.43
C LEU A 414 13.12 -53.19 3.68
N SER A 415 13.58 -53.78 4.78
CA SER A 415 12.80 -53.81 6.01
C SER A 415 12.67 -52.45 6.69
N SER A 416 13.65 -51.55 6.52
CA SER A 416 13.58 -50.18 7.05
C SER A 416 12.69 -49.27 6.23
N GLU A 417 12.52 -49.58 4.93
CA GLU A 417 11.67 -48.82 4.01
C GLU A 417 10.32 -49.50 3.77
N PHE A 418 10.05 -50.66 4.40
CA PHE A 418 8.84 -51.42 4.14
C PHE A 418 7.58 -50.64 4.54
N GLY A 419 6.73 -50.35 3.55
CA GLY A 419 5.56 -49.51 3.69
C GLY A 419 5.78 -48.04 3.34
N ASN A 420 7.00 -47.64 2.96
CA ASN A 420 7.25 -46.37 2.27
C ASN A 420 6.68 -46.47 0.86
N PHE A 421 6.15 -45.36 0.36
CA PHE A 421 5.67 -45.20 -1.00
C PHE A 421 5.84 -43.73 -1.38
N LEU A 422 6.16 -43.47 -2.64
CA LEU A 422 6.03 -42.14 -3.24
C LEU A 422 4.64 -42.08 -3.90
N GLY A 423 4.03 -40.90 -4.01
CA GLY A 423 2.71 -40.74 -4.61
C GLY A 423 2.56 -41.45 -5.99
N PRO A 424 1.40 -42.09 -6.32
CA PRO A 424 0.06 -41.74 -5.87
C PRO A 424 -0.80 -42.88 -5.29
N SER A 425 -1.58 -42.61 -4.22
CA SER A 425 -2.86 -43.29 -3.95
C SER A 425 -3.88 -42.49 -3.09
N GLY A 426 -4.42 -41.40 -3.64
CA GLY A 426 -5.84 -41.03 -3.48
C GLY A 426 -6.38 -40.62 -2.10
N LEU A 427 -5.58 -39.98 -1.23
CA LEU A 427 -6.08 -39.33 -0.01
C LEU A 427 -5.68 -37.84 0.05
N PRO A 428 -6.52 -36.95 0.63
CA PRO A 428 -6.23 -35.53 0.75
C PRO A 428 -5.21 -35.23 1.88
N PRO A 429 -4.44 -34.13 1.77
CA PRO A 429 -3.20 -33.88 2.53
C PRO A 429 -3.41 -33.54 4.02
N ALA A 430 -2.34 -33.75 4.81
CA ALA A 430 -2.26 -33.41 6.24
C ALA A 430 -1.03 -32.53 6.56
N SER A 431 -1.22 -31.21 6.46
CA SER A 431 -0.49 -30.11 7.12
C SER A 431 1.06 -30.08 7.18
N ARG A 432 1.62 -29.07 6.49
CA ARG A 432 2.61 -28.04 6.88
C ARG A 432 3.86 -28.49 7.66
N ASP A 433 4.91 -28.82 6.93
CA ASP A 433 6.27 -28.30 7.12
C ASP A 433 6.99 -28.36 5.76
N LEU A 434 7.47 -27.22 5.25
CA LEU A 434 8.17 -27.12 3.96
C LEU A 434 9.52 -27.86 4.05
N VAL A 435 9.58 -29.07 3.49
CA VAL A 435 10.83 -29.82 3.29
C VAL A 435 11.25 -29.57 1.85
N GLU A 436 12.51 -29.15 1.62
CA GLU A 436 13.06 -29.07 0.26
C GLU A 436 12.96 -30.45 -0.41
N CYS A 437 12.11 -30.57 -1.43
CA CYS A 437 11.94 -31.82 -2.16
C CYS A 437 13.25 -32.19 -2.86
N PRO A 438 13.76 -33.42 -2.69
CA PRO A 438 15.00 -33.84 -3.30
C PRO A 438 14.86 -33.88 -4.83
N LEU A 439 15.43 -32.87 -5.50
CA LEU A 439 15.56 -32.77 -6.97
C LEU A 439 16.45 -33.87 -7.57
#